data_AF-A0A832SH10-F1
#
_entry.id   AF-A0A832SH10-F1
#
_cell.length_a   1.000
_cell.length_b   1.000
_cell.length_c   1.000
_cell.angle_alpha   90.00
_cell.angle_beta   90.00
_cell.angle_gamma   90.00
#
_symmetry.space_group_name_H-M   'P 1'
#
loop_
_entity.id
_entity.type
_entity.pdbx_description
1 polymer ?
#
loop_
_entity_poly.entity_id
_entity_poly.type
_entity_poly.pdbx_seq_one_letter_code
_entity_poly.pdbx_strand_id
1 'polypeptide(L)'
;MAENTGTKKILLSILAFAIVFSSFYILDFKAAQSKIQTNSRVSAYSSGDPMINFPGKIYLYVEGDDSISKSFRESLKAELEKAGMKVSIAGAVEEKYDSQALLVNVSKDGLYTPFYASSDLKLLFFYTSTGEDTKYFEQFKERNEPVIFENKGSGEGEKLIHGDMNLQDSTKGLVSLKAYRKYLAEEAAKETVEQLQQQINLSP
;
A
#
# COMPACT_ATOMS: atom_id res chain seq x y z
N MET A 1 -15.22 -1.73 -57.26
CA MET A 1 -14.48 -0.80 -56.39
C MET A 1 -13.11 -1.40 -56.12
N ALA A 2 -12.04 -0.84 -56.68
CA ALA A 2 -10.69 -1.33 -56.46
C ALA A 2 -10.24 -0.91 -55.05
N GLU A 3 -10.01 -1.89 -54.19
CA GLU A 3 -9.52 -1.67 -52.84
C GLU A 3 -8.08 -1.15 -52.90
N ASN A 4 -7.84 0.05 -52.38
CA ASN A 4 -6.53 0.71 -52.48
C ASN A 4 -5.51 -0.03 -51.60
N THR A 5 -4.52 -0.67 -52.23
CA THR A 5 -3.43 -1.41 -51.58
C THR A 5 -2.66 -0.56 -50.56
N GLY A 6 -2.60 0.76 -50.74
CA GLY A 6 -2.01 1.69 -49.77
C GLY A 6 -2.78 1.73 -48.44
N THR A 7 -4.12 1.76 -48.52
CA THR A 7 -5.00 1.77 -47.33
C THR A 7 -4.85 0.47 -46.53
N LYS A 8 -4.72 -0.69 -47.20
CA LYS A 8 -4.46 -1.98 -46.53
C LYS A 8 -3.17 -1.97 -45.71
N LYS A 9 -2.08 -1.46 -46.27
CA LYS A 9 -0.77 -1.39 -45.57
C LYS A 9 -0.83 -0.46 -44.35
N ILE A 10 -1.52 0.68 -44.47
CA ILE A 10 -1.72 1.62 -43.36
C ILE A 10 -2.55 0.95 -42.26
N LEU A 11 -3.67 0.32 -42.59
CA LEU A 11 -4.52 -0.40 -41.61
C LEU A 11 -3.75 -1.51 -40.89
N LEU A 12 -2.96 -2.30 -41.63
CA LEU A 12 -2.19 -3.39 -41.06
C LEU A 12 -1.08 -2.88 -40.14
N SER A 13 -0.47 -1.73 -40.48
CA SER A 13 0.51 -1.06 -39.61
C SER A 13 -0.15 -0.54 -38.34
N ILE A 14 -1.31 0.13 -38.45
CA ILE A 14 -2.07 0.61 -37.29
C ILE A 14 -2.45 -0.56 -36.38
N LEU A 15 -2.91 -1.68 -36.95
CA LEU A 15 -3.25 -2.87 -36.20
C LEU A 15 -2.02 -3.45 -35.47
N ALA A 16 -0.88 -3.53 -36.14
CA ALA A 16 0.37 -4.00 -35.52
C ALA A 16 0.79 -3.09 -34.35
N PHE A 17 0.75 -1.77 -34.53
CA PHE A 17 1.01 -0.81 -33.45
C PHE A 17 0.02 -0.96 -32.31
N ALA A 18 -1.28 -1.10 -32.60
CA ALA A 18 -2.31 -1.29 -31.58
C ALA A 18 -2.04 -2.54 -30.73
N ILE A 19 -1.62 -3.65 -31.34
CA ILE A 19 -1.26 -4.88 -30.63
C ILE A 19 -0.04 -4.65 -29.72
N VAL A 20 1.02 -4.02 -30.26
CA VAL A 20 2.24 -3.72 -29.48
C VAL A 20 1.92 -2.79 -28.31
N PHE A 21 1.19 -1.70 -28.53
CA PHE A 21 0.81 -0.78 -27.46
C PHE A 21 -0.10 -1.43 -26.41
N SER A 22 -1.06 -2.26 -26.83
CA SER A 22 -1.94 -2.99 -25.91
C SER A 22 -1.16 -3.94 -24.99
N SER A 23 -0.05 -4.50 -25.47
CA SER A 23 0.80 -5.38 -24.67
C SER A 23 1.34 -4.71 -23.39
N PHE A 24 1.61 -3.40 -23.42
CA PHE A 24 2.08 -2.62 -22.26
C PHE A 24 1.01 -2.44 -21.17
N TYR A 25 -0.26 -2.69 -21.46
CA TYR A 25 -1.35 -2.59 -20.48
C TYR A 25 -1.78 -3.95 -19.93
N ILE A 26 -1.60 -5.03 -20.70
CA ILE A 26 -2.11 -6.36 -20.36
C ILE A 26 -1.02 -7.26 -19.81
N LEU A 27 0.17 -7.26 -20.43
CA LEU A 27 1.25 -8.16 -20.06
C LEU A 27 1.98 -7.67 -18.81
N ASP A 28 2.69 -8.58 -18.15
CA ASP A 28 3.52 -8.31 -16.98
C ASP A 28 4.98 -8.46 -17.40
N PHE A 29 5.64 -7.36 -17.75
CA PHE A 29 7.06 -7.35 -18.09
C PHE A 29 7.75 -6.09 -17.57
N LYS A 30 9.01 -6.26 -17.14
CA LYS A 30 9.87 -5.20 -16.66
C LYS A 30 11.30 -5.45 -17.14
N ALA A 31 11.81 -4.55 -17.96
CA ALA A 31 13.20 -4.41 -18.36
C ALA A 31 13.59 -2.95 -18.13
N ALA A 32 13.56 -2.55 -16.85
CA ALA A 32 13.72 -1.17 -16.42
C ALA A 32 14.50 -1.10 -15.09
N GLN A 33 15.20 0.00 -14.89
CA GLN A 33 15.84 0.36 -13.63
C GLN A 33 14.91 1.30 -12.86
N SER A 34 14.74 1.05 -11.57
CA SER A 34 13.89 1.84 -10.68
C SER A 34 14.73 2.42 -9.56
N LYS A 35 14.47 3.68 -9.20
CA LYS A 35 15.03 4.33 -8.03
C LYS A 35 13.88 4.78 -7.14
N ILE A 36 13.83 4.22 -5.94
CA ILE A 36 12.87 4.59 -4.91
C ILE A 36 13.56 5.40 -3.83
N GLN A 37 12.87 6.42 -3.34
CA GLN A 37 13.19 7.14 -2.12
C GLN A 37 11.96 7.15 -1.22
N THR A 38 12.14 6.72 0.02
CA THR A 38 11.07 6.68 1.03
C THR A 38 11.38 7.70 2.11
N ASN A 39 10.42 8.58 2.39
CA ASN A 39 10.45 9.46 3.56
C ASN A 39 9.28 9.06 4.46
N SER A 40 9.56 8.65 5.69
CA SER A 40 8.55 8.23 6.65
C SER A 40 8.61 9.06 7.93
N ARG A 41 7.43 9.28 8.52
CA ARG A 41 7.26 9.80 9.87
C ARG A 41 6.31 8.86 10.59
N VAL A 42 6.82 8.16 11.59
CA VAL A 42 6.06 7.16 12.33
C VAL A 42 6.07 7.54 13.81
N SER A 43 4.91 7.47 14.45
CA SER A 43 4.78 7.66 15.89
C SER A 43 4.04 6.50 16.52
N ALA A 44 4.51 6.09 17.69
CA ALA A 44 3.87 5.07 18.51
C ALA A 44 3.35 5.69 19.81
N TYR A 45 2.18 5.24 20.24
CA TYR A 45 1.54 5.62 21.49
C TYR A 45 1.25 4.35 22.27
N SER A 46 1.50 4.36 23.57
CA SER A 46 1.23 3.21 24.42
C SER A 46 0.69 3.63 25.78
N SER A 47 -0.22 2.82 26.30
CA SER A 47 -0.67 2.84 27.69
C SER A 47 -0.27 1.52 28.35
N GLY A 48 0.07 1.54 29.64
CA GLY A 48 0.39 0.32 30.41
C GLY A 48 1.55 -0.51 29.83
N ASP A 49 1.40 -1.83 29.88
CA ASP A 49 2.31 -2.82 29.26
C ASP A 49 1.55 -3.58 28.17
N PRO A 50 1.60 -3.13 26.90
CA PRO A 50 0.78 -3.69 25.85
C PRO A 50 1.30 -5.07 25.43
N MET A 51 0.49 -6.11 25.63
CA MET A 51 0.75 -7.41 25.03
C MET A 51 0.52 -7.35 23.52
N ILE A 52 1.61 -7.17 22.75
CA ILE A 52 1.57 -7.24 21.30
C ILE A 52 1.63 -8.71 20.88
N ASN A 53 0.56 -9.20 20.27
CA ASN A 53 0.50 -10.56 19.77
C ASN A 53 1.13 -10.66 18.37
N PHE A 54 2.44 -10.44 18.27
CA PHE A 54 3.21 -10.54 17.03
C PHE A 54 4.25 -11.67 17.16
N PRO A 55 4.15 -12.77 16.38
CA PRO A 55 3.17 -13.05 15.32
C PRO A 55 1.78 -13.47 15.86
N GLY A 56 0.70 -13.03 15.21
CA GLY A 56 -0.69 -13.33 15.58
C GLY A 56 -1.72 -13.02 14.49
N LYS A 57 -3.02 -12.98 14.82
CA LYS A 57 -4.09 -12.60 13.87
C LYS A 57 -4.14 -11.08 13.72
N ILE A 58 -4.23 -10.59 12.48
CA ILE A 58 -4.39 -9.16 12.17
C ILE A 58 -5.48 -8.95 11.12
N TYR A 59 -6.34 -7.95 11.33
CA TYR A 59 -7.23 -7.44 10.30
C TYR A 59 -6.50 -6.42 9.43
N LEU A 60 -6.69 -6.53 8.12
CA LEU A 60 -6.11 -5.61 7.16
C LEU A 60 -7.22 -4.92 6.37
N TYR A 61 -7.28 -3.60 6.49
CA TYR A 61 -8.11 -2.73 5.66
C TYR A 61 -7.23 -1.81 4.82
N VAL A 62 -7.56 -1.67 3.54
CA VAL A 62 -6.85 -0.78 2.61
C VAL A 62 -7.88 -0.01 1.79
N GLU A 63 -7.77 1.32 1.80
CA GLU A 63 -8.56 2.24 0.99
C GLU A 63 -7.67 3.18 0.17
N GLY A 64 -8.26 3.85 -0.83
CA GLY A 64 -7.59 4.86 -1.64
C GLY A 64 -7.68 4.61 -3.14
N ASP A 65 -6.68 5.05 -3.91
CA ASP A 65 -6.69 4.99 -5.38
C ASP A 65 -6.80 3.53 -5.89
N ASP A 66 -7.92 3.19 -6.52
CA ASP A 66 -8.22 1.87 -7.12
C ASP A 66 -7.12 1.35 -8.05
N SER A 67 -6.35 2.25 -8.67
CA SER A 67 -5.27 1.90 -9.58
C SER A 67 -4.10 1.19 -8.90
N ILE A 68 -3.95 1.34 -7.57
CA ILE A 68 -2.88 0.74 -6.77
C ILE A 68 -3.40 -0.04 -5.55
N SER A 69 -4.51 0.37 -4.94
CA SER A 69 -5.02 -0.14 -3.65
C SER A 69 -5.19 -1.65 -3.64
N LYS A 70 -5.70 -2.24 -4.72
CA LYS A 70 -5.83 -3.70 -4.84
C LYS A 70 -4.49 -4.43 -4.80
N SER A 71 -3.53 -3.99 -5.62
CA SER A 71 -2.21 -4.64 -5.69
C SER A 71 -1.43 -4.42 -4.40
N PHE A 72 -1.55 -3.23 -3.81
CA PHE A 72 -0.96 -2.88 -2.53
C PHE A 72 -1.53 -3.72 -1.39
N ARG A 73 -2.86 -3.90 -1.31
CA ARG A 73 -3.50 -4.79 -0.34
C ARG A 73 -3.02 -6.23 -0.44
N GLU A 74 -2.90 -6.75 -1.65
CA GLU A 74 -2.38 -8.11 -1.89
C GLU A 74 -0.91 -8.23 -1.46
N SER A 75 -0.08 -7.23 -1.78
CA SER A 75 1.33 -7.21 -1.40
C SER A 75 1.54 -7.04 0.11
N LEU A 76 0.74 -6.17 0.74
CA LEU A 76 0.78 -5.93 2.19
C LEU A 76 0.32 -7.16 2.97
N LYS A 77 -0.72 -7.85 2.49
CA LYS A 77 -1.09 -9.17 3.02
C LYS A 77 0.08 -10.13 2.95
N ALA A 78 0.74 -10.25 1.79
CA ALA A 78 1.84 -11.19 1.61
C ALA A 78 3.04 -10.88 2.52
N GLU A 79 3.43 -9.61 2.66
CA GLU A 79 4.54 -9.22 3.56
C GLU A 79 4.18 -9.43 5.05
N LEU A 80 2.93 -9.18 5.47
CA LEU A 80 2.47 -9.50 6.82
C LEU A 80 2.48 -11.02 7.08
N GLU A 81 2.01 -11.83 6.12
CA GLU A 81 2.02 -13.29 6.22
C GLU A 81 3.45 -13.85 6.28
N LYS A 82 4.37 -13.27 5.50
CA LYS A 82 5.81 -13.58 5.54
C LYS A 82 6.45 -13.18 6.86
N ALA A 83 5.93 -12.15 7.52
CA ALA A 83 6.31 -11.78 8.89
C ALA A 83 5.68 -12.67 9.98
N GLY A 84 4.89 -13.69 9.59
CA GLY A 84 4.30 -14.68 10.50
C GLY A 84 2.86 -14.38 10.91
N MET A 85 2.24 -13.32 10.40
CA MET A 85 0.87 -12.94 10.77
C MET A 85 -0.19 -13.75 10.04
N LYS A 86 -1.32 -14.03 10.70
CA LYS A 86 -2.52 -14.54 10.05
C LYS A 86 -3.43 -13.39 9.66
N VAL A 87 -3.44 -13.02 8.38
CA VAL A 87 -4.14 -11.84 7.88
C VAL A 87 -5.60 -12.14 7.53
N SER A 88 -6.52 -11.32 8.02
CA SER A 88 -7.94 -11.32 7.64
C SER A 88 -8.29 -10.00 6.96
N ILE A 89 -8.78 -10.04 5.73
CA ILE A 89 -9.08 -8.83 4.94
C ILE A 89 -10.44 -8.28 5.37
N ALA A 90 -10.47 -7.01 5.78
CA ALA A 90 -11.70 -6.27 6.06
C ALA A 90 -12.18 -5.55 4.79
N GLY A 91 -13.49 -5.57 4.54
CA GLY A 91 -14.11 -4.89 3.40
C GLY A 91 -14.40 -3.41 3.66
N ALA A 92 -14.54 -3.03 4.93
CA ALA A 92 -14.79 -1.68 5.41
C ALA A 92 -14.09 -1.48 6.77
N VAL A 93 -13.91 -0.24 7.19
CA VAL A 93 -13.48 0.08 8.55
C VAL A 93 -14.60 -0.34 9.52
N GLU A 94 -14.26 -1.15 10.51
CA GLU A 94 -15.14 -1.47 11.64
C GLU A 94 -14.81 -0.57 12.84
N GLU A 95 -15.80 -0.30 13.70
CA GLU A 95 -15.60 0.45 14.95
C GLU A 95 -14.65 -0.28 15.92
N LYS A 96 -14.63 -1.61 15.85
CA LYS A 96 -13.77 -2.48 16.64
C LYS A 96 -13.54 -3.79 15.93
N TYR A 97 -12.33 -4.32 16.04
CA TYR A 97 -11.95 -5.66 15.61
C TYR A 97 -11.75 -6.60 16.81
N ASP A 98 -11.82 -7.91 16.58
CA ASP A 98 -11.60 -8.94 17.63
C ASP A 98 -10.11 -9.21 17.94
N SER A 99 -9.21 -8.52 17.25
CA SER A 99 -7.75 -8.67 17.33
C SER A 99 -7.09 -7.42 16.76
N GLN A 100 -5.76 -7.40 16.72
CA GLN A 100 -4.95 -6.39 16.05
C GLN A 100 -5.51 -5.99 14.68
N ALA A 101 -5.42 -4.70 14.33
CA ALA A 101 -5.84 -4.20 13.02
C ALA A 101 -4.78 -3.26 12.44
N LEU A 102 -4.59 -3.35 11.13
CA LEU A 102 -3.82 -2.41 10.30
C LEU A 102 -4.76 -1.82 9.25
N LEU A 103 -4.98 -0.52 9.33
CA LEU A 103 -5.78 0.27 8.41
C LEU A 103 -4.85 1.16 7.59
N VAL A 104 -5.00 1.16 6.27
CA VAL A 104 -4.10 1.92 5.38
C VAL A 104 -4.88 2.70 4.35
N ASN A 105 -4.55 3.98 4.19
CA ASN A 105 -4.96 4.82 3.09
C ASN A 105 -3.78 5.00 2.12
N VAL A 106 -4.03 4.80 0.82
CA VAL A 106 -3.01 4.97 -0.24
C VAL A 106 -3.51 5.91 -1.34
N SER A 107 -2.74 6.94 -1.64
CA SER A 107 -2.96 7.79 -2.81
C SER A 107 -1.71 7.81 -3.69
N LYS A 108 -1.90 7.92 -5.00
CA LYS A 108 -0.81 7.85 -5.97
C LYS A 108 -0.95 8.93 -7.03
N ASP A 109 -0.02 9.87 -7.01
CA ASP A 109 0.19 10.82 -8.09
C ASP A 109 1.33 10.33 -8.99
N GLY A 110 1.31 10.67 -10.28
CA GLY A 110 2.41 10.28 -11.17
C GLY A 110 2.07 10.23 -12.65
N LEU A 111 3.07 9.86 -13.43
CA LEU A 111 2.99 9.70 -14.88
C LEU A 111 3.52 8.32 -15.26
N TYR A 112 2.88 7.70 -16.24
CA TYR A 112 3.32 6.45 -16.82
C TYR A 112 3.44 6.56 -18.34
N THR A 113 4.56 6.10 -18.85
CA THR A 113 4.78 5.75 -20.25
C THR A 113 5.50 4.39 -20.32
N PRO A 114 5.40 3.66 -21.43
CA PRO A 114 6.13 2.41 -21.66
C PRO A 114 7.64 2.43 -21.39
N PHE A 115 8.28 3.59 -21.46
CA PHE A 115 9.74 3.75 -21.35
C PHE A 115 10.19 4.55 -20.12
N TYR A 116 9.24 5.19 -19.45
CA TYR A 116 9.49 6.06 -18.31
C TYR A 116 8.24 6.12 -17.43
N ALA A 117 8.42 5.89 -16.14
CA ALA A 117 7.36 6.06 -15.15
C ALA A 117 7.90 6.79 -13.92
N SER A 118 7.05 7.58 -13.29
CA SER A 118 7.36 8.24 -12.02
C SER A 118 6.11 8.34 -11.18
N SER A 119 6.24 8.08 -9.89
CA SER A 119 5.12 8.15 -8.96
C SER A 119 5.54 8.75 -7.61
N ASP A 120 4.60 9.43 -6.97
CA ASP A 120 4.65 9.85 -5.57
C ASP A 120 3.47 9.16 -4.87
N LEU A 121 3.78 8.16 -4.04
CA LEU A 121 2.81 7.38 -3.29
C LEU A 121 2.76 7.92 -1.87
N LYS A 122 1.61 8.45 -1.47
CA LYS A 122 1.35 8.89 -0.11
C LYS A 122 0.56 7.81 0.60
N LEU A 123 1.11 7.33 1.69
CA LEU A 123 0.59 6.26 2.52
C LEU A 123 0.36 6.80 3.91
N LEU A 124 -0.82 6.53 4.45
CA LEU A 124 -1.10 6.67 5.87
C LEU A 124 -1.46 5.29 6.38
N PHE A 125 -0.71 4.77 7.34
CA PHE A 125 -1.05 3.53 8.02
C PHE A 125 -1.33 3.79 9.50
N PHE A 126 -2.32 3.07 10.03
CA PHE A 126 -2.68 3.08 11.42
C PHE A 126 -2.82 1.65 11.91
N TYR A 127 -2.18 1.36 13.04
CA TYR A 127 -2.20 0.07 13.69
C TYR A 127 -2.72 0.20 15.12
N THR A 128 -3.52 -0.78 15.54
CA THR A 128 -3.99 -0.95 16.91
C THR A 128 -3.70 -2.37 17.38
N SER A 129 -3.12 -2.52 18.58
CA SER A 129 -2.79 -3.84 19.14
C SER A 129 -4.00 -4.63 19.61
N THR A 130 -5.10 -3.96 19.93
CA THR A 130 -6.31 -4.59 20.47
C THR A 130 -7.43 -4.70 19.44
N GLY A 131 -7.34 -3.94 18.35
CA GLY A 131 -8.46 -3.77 17.42
C GLY A 131 -9.46 -2.70 17.86
N GLU A 132 -9.25 -2.07 19.02
CA GLU A 132 -10.03 -0.93 19.49
C GLU A 132 -9.48 0.40 18.96
N ASP A 133 -10.25 1.47 19.17
CA ASP A 133 -9.89 2.85 18.83
C ASP A 133 -9.57 3.09 17.34
N THR A 134 -10.25 2.37 16.45
CA THR A 134 -10.14 2.53 15.00
C THR A 134 -10.57 3.92 14.53
N LYS A 135 -11.34 4.66 15.34
CA LYS A 135 -11.69 6.08 15.14
C LYS A 135 -10.48 6.97 14.84
N TYR A 136 -9.29 6.64 15.40
CA TYR A 136 -8.08 7.42 15.17
C TYR A 136 -7.60 7.34 13.72
N PHE A 137 -7.94 6.28 12.97
CA PHE A 137 -7.61 6.19 11.54
C PHE A 137 -8.22 7.35 10.74
N GLU A 138 -9.48 7.69 10.99
CA GLU A 138 -10.13 8.84 10.35
C GLU A 138 -9.53 10.17 10.82
N GLN A 139 -9.29 10.31 12.14
CA GLN A 139 -8.70 11.52 12.71
C GLN A 139 -7.30 11.83 12.15
N PHE A 140 -6.46 10.81 11.96
CA PHE A 140 -5.14 10.98 11.36
C PHE A 140 -5.21 11.38 9.88
N LYS A 141 -6.21 10.90 9.12
CA LYS A 141 -6.44 11.37 7.74
C LYS A 141 -6.78 12.85 7.69
N GLU A 142 -7.55 13.34 8.67
CA GLU A 142 -7.96 14.75 8.77
C GLU A 142 -6.92 15.66 9.46
N ARG A 143 -5.76 15.10 9.87
CA ARG A 143 -4.65 15.78 10.57
C ARG A 143 -5.06 16.55 11.82
N ASN A 144 -6.10 16.12 12.52
CA ASN A 144 -6.56 16.81 13.71
C ASN A 144 -6.88 15.82 14.83
N GLU A 145 -6.36 16.19 16.00
CA GLU A 145 -6.64 15.71 17.37
C GLU A 145 -5.54 14.86 18.04
N PRO A 146 -5.27 15.14 19.34
CA PRO A 146 -4.37 14.33 20.14
C PRO A 146 -4.97 12.94 20.40
N VAL A 147 -4.11 11.91 20.42
CA VAL A 147 -4.51 10.58 20.89
C VAL A 147 -4.77 10.65 22.39
N ILE A 148 -5.98 10.27 22.80
CA ILE A 148 -6.40 10.20 24.20
C ILE A 148 -6.62 8.73 24.56
N PHE A 149 -5.77 8.20 25.44
CA PHE A 149 -6.04 6.91 26.07
C PHE A 149 -6.93 7.11 27.28
N GLU A 150 -8.10 6.48 27.27
CA GLU A 150 -8.93 6.37 28.46
C GLU A 150 -8.40 5.22 29.33
N ASN A 151 -7.98 5.53 30.55
CA ASN A 151 -7.57 4.51 31.51
C ASN A 151 -8.81 3.73 31.98
N LYS A 152 -9.06 2.57 31.36
CA LYS A 152 -10.17 1.67 31.70
C LYS A 152 -9.90 0.82 32.96
N GLY A 153 -8.76 0.99 33.63
CA GLY A 153 -8.39 0.26 34.84
C GLY A 153 -7.93 -1.19 34.61
N SER A 154 -7.80 -1.64 33.35
CA SER A 154 -7.16 -2.91 32.99
C SER A 154 -5.65 -2.76 33.01
N GLY A 155 -4.93 -3.75 33.58
CA GLY A 155 -3.47 -3.79 33.56
C GLY A 155 -2.88 -4.10 32.18
N GLU A 156 -3.70 -4.59 31.25
CA GLU A 156 -3.33 -4.81 29.85
C GLU A 156 -3.26 -3.46 29.13
N GLY A 157 -2.08 -3.15 28.60
CA GLY A 157 -1.82 -1.93 27.86
C GLY A 157 -2.33 -1.96 26.43
N GLU A 158 -2.45 -0.79 25.82
CA GLU A 158 -2.76 -0.63 24.40
C GLU A 158 -1.56 -0.03 23.67
N LYS A 159 -1.38 -0.40 22.40
CA LYS A 159 -0.38 0.22 21.52
C LYS A 159 -1.03 0.63 20.21
N LEU A 160 -0.94 1.92 19.92
CA LEU A 160 -1.34 2.52 18.66
C LEU A 160 -0.10 2.96 17.91
N ILE A 161 -0.05 2.72 16.60
CA ILE A 161 1.05 3.18 15.75
C ILE A 161 0.42 3.89 14.57
N HIS A 162 0.85 5.11 14.27
CA HIS A 162 0.50 5.77 13.01
C HIS A 162 1.76 6.11 12.25
N GLY A 163 1.69 6.07 10.93
CA GLY A 163 2.78 6.53 10.08
C GLY A 163 2.28 7.16 8.80
N ASP A 164 2.87 8.32 8.49
CA ASP A 164 2.81 8.95 7.18
C ASP A 164 4.07 8.58 6.40
N MET A 165 3.90 8.09 5.19
CA MET A 165 5.01 7.72 4.31
C MET A 165 4.78 8.31 2.91
N ASN A 166 5.83 8.93 2.37
CA ASN A 166 5.90 9.29 0.97
C ASN A 166 6.98 8.44 0.28
N LEU A 167 6.54 7.62 -0.67
CA LEU A 167 7.39 6.79 -1.51
C LEU A 167 7.44 7.39 -2.92
N GLN A 168 8.59 7.93 -3.27
CA GLN A 168 8.86 8.54 -4.57
C GLN A 168 9.65 7.58 -5.44
N ASP A 169 9.14 7.29 -6.65
CA ASP A 169 9.80 6.43 -7.63
C ASP A 169 10.10 7.18 -8.93
N SER A 170 11.25 6.86 -9.52
CA SER A 170 11.56 7.12 -10.92
C SER A 170 12.08 5.84 -11.59
N THR A 171 11.35 5.36 -12.59
CA THR A 171 11.65 4.14 -13.34
C THR A 171 11.94 4.48 -14.80
N LYS A 172 13.10 4.02 -15.30
CA LYS A 172 13.55 4.22 -16.69
C LYS A 172 13.79 2.87 -17.37
N GLY A 173 13.21 2.70 -18.55
CA GLY A 173 13.29 1.48 -19.35
C GLY A 173 11.91 0.92 -19.69
N LEU A 174 11.91 -0.22 -20.39
CA LEU A 174 10.68 -0.86 -20.85
C LEU A 174 9.93 -1.49 -19.68
N VAL A 175 8.76 -0.98 -19.36
CA VAL A 175 7.94 -1.51 -18.28
C VAL A 175 6.47 -1.46 -18.65
N SER A 176 5.74 -2.54 -18.38
CA SER A 176 4.29 -2.55 -18.53
C SER A 176 3.63 -1.86 -17.33
N LEU A 177 2.43 -1.31 -17.52
CA LEU A 177 1.70 -0.61 -16.47
C LEU A 177 1.40 -1.55 -15.30
N LYS A 178 1.07 -2.81 -15.62
CA LYS A 178 0.81 -3.86 -14.64
C LYS A 178 2.06 -4.17 -13.80
N ALA A 179 3.20 -4.39 -14.45
CA ALA A 179 4.47 -4.65 -13.77
C ALA A 179 4.89 -3.47 -12.89
N TYR A 180 4.68 -2.25 -13.38
CA TYR A 180 5.02 -1.03 -12.64
C TYR A 180 4.17 -0.86 -11.37
N ARG A 181 2.85 -1.01 -11.48
CA ARG A 181 1.94 -0.95 -10.33
C ARG A 181 2.24 -2.02 -9.29
N LYS A 182 2.53 -3.24 -9.76
CA LYS A 182 2.93 -4.35 -8.90
C LYS A 182 4.21 -4.03 -8.13
N TYR A 183 5.24 -3.55 -8.82
CA TYR A 183 6.50 -3.13 -8.19
C TYR A 183 6.29 -2.05 -7.11
N LEU A 184 5.51 -1.01 -7.42
CA LEU A 184 5.21 0.05 -6.43
C LEU A 184 4.46 -0.49 -5.21
N ALA A 185 3.50 -1.39 -5.43
CA ALA A 185 2.73 -2.03 -4.37
C ALA A 185 3.60 -2.91 -3.48
N GLU A 186 4.52 -3.68 -4.06
CA GLU A 186 5.46 -4.54 -3.33
C GLU A 186 6.40 -3.73 -2.45
N GLU A 187 7.01 -2.67 -3.00
CA GLU A 187 7.95 -1.81 -2.25
C GLU A 187 7.24 -1.03 -1.14
N ALA A 188 6.06 -0.46 -1.42
CA ALA A 188 5.24 0.20 -0.40
C ALA A 188 4.82 -0.75 0.72
N ALA A 189 4.45 -2.00 0.38
CA ALA A 189 4.03 -3.00 1.35
C ALA A 189 5.20 -3.40 2.26
N LYS A 190 6.36 -3.66 1.66
CA LYS A 190 7.58 -3.99 2.38
C LYS A 190 7.96 -2.89 3.37
N GLU A 191 8.03 -1.64 2.91
CA GLU A 191 8.36 -0.50 3.77
C GLU A 191 7.33 -0.32 4.90
N THR A 192 6.03 -0.51 4.62
CA THR A 192 4.97 -0.40 5.66
C THR A 192 5.16 -1.45 6.75
N VAL A 193 5.43 -2.71 6.37
CA VAL A 193 5.65 -3.80 7.34
C VAL A 193 6.95 -3.60 8.11
N GLU A 194 8.03 -3.17 7.45
CA GLU A 194 9.30 -2.88 8.11
C GLU A 194 9.16 -1.78 9.17
N GLN A 195 8.48 -0.68 8.84
CA GLN A 195 8.20 0.41 9.79
C GLN A 195 7.34 -0.07 10.96
N LEU A 196 6.30 -0.87 10.67
CA LEU A 196 5.44 -1.44 11.71
C LEU A 196 6.22 -2.34 12.66
N GLN A 197 7.05 -3.25 12.14
CA GLN A 197 7.87 -4.17 12.93
C GLN A 197 8.90 -3.41 13.77
N GLN A 198 9.55 -2.38 13.22
CA GLN A 198 10.47 -1.53 13.96
C GLN A 198 9.78 -0.91 15.18
N GLN A 199 8.59 -0.33 15.00
CA GLN A 199 7.87 0.28 16.11
C GLN A 199 7.33 -0.74 17.12
N ILE A 200 6.91 -1.92 16.66
CA ILE A 200 6.50 -3.02 17.55
C ILE A 200 7.67 -3.45 18.44
N ASN A 201 8.84 -3.69 17.85
CA ASN A 201 10.04 -4.17 18.54
C ASN A 201 10.73 -3.11 19.43
N LEU A 202 10.45 -1.83 19.21
CA LEU A 202 10.94 -0.72 20.06
C LEU A 202 10.15 -0.57 21.38
N SER A 203 9.22 -1.47 21.69
CA SER A 203 8.60 -1.51 23.03
C SER A 203 9.64 -1.90 24.09
N PRO A 204 9.73 -1.16 25.22
CA PRO A 204 10.53 -1.57 26.37
C PRO A 204 10.03 -2.87 27.00
#